data_AF-A0A538DFC5-F1
#
_entry.id   AF-A0A538DFC5-F1
#
_cell.length_a   1.000
_cell.length_b   1.000
_cell.length_c   1.000
_cell.angle_alpha   90.00
_cell.angle_beta   90.00
_cell.angle_gamma   90.00
#
_symmetry.space_group_name_H-M   'P 1'
#
loop_
_entity.id
_entity.type
_entity.pdbx_description
1 polymer ?
#
loop_
_entity_poly.entity_id
_entity_poly.type
_entity_poly.pdbx_seq_one_letter_code
_entity_poly.pdbx_strand_id
1 'polypeptide(L)'
;MRAKCSLVAATVVALTFGTAQTALADNNATGSIGAVQTGNVSVTPSAGTSQSGTSAAVSAPTSITGTGNNTATNSVGAVQAGGGNTSSGSTGSVQSSPISSSPSGSAGAANQSATASAPVTVGGSGSNSASGSTGAVQLGGGNSSTGSGGVVQAGSAQAAPAVGASIVGEAVSASFPASVSGSGNDATASNGVVQVGGGNSVARSSLAAQSGAIAAGSSAGAGGTAASNPITVGAGGANSAVDSVGAAQVGGENTSSGSTGTVQTGPVNASPSAGGSPGSTPVSAGTSGLSPLAAATPMAAAPRTPAATAGVPSQGNRTAEGAPRRSLRKPFGQTKMPAGSPPVLDQLPYTGLGLLLFVLLGLGLMVSGLTTRTRLGT
;
A
#
# COMPACT_ATOMS: atom_id res chain seq x y z
N MET A 1 -46.60 2.09 -13.33
CA MET A 1 -45.53 3.05 -12.94
C MET A 1 -44.22 2.38 -12.53
N ARG A 2 -44.25 1.24 -11.81
CA ARG A 2 -43.03 0.53 -11.34
C ARG A 2 -42.09 0.07 -12.47
N ALA A 3 -42.62 -0.45 -13.58
CA ALA A 3 -41.81 -0.89 -14.73
C ALA A 3 -41.04 0.26 -15.43
N LYS A 4 -41.58 1.48 -15.43
CA LYS A 4 -40.91 2.65 -16.02
C LYS A 4 -39.76 3.14 -15.13
N CYS A 5 -39.91 3.05 -13.80
CA CYS A 5 -38.82 3.38 -12.86
C CYS A 5 -37.67 2.37 -12.92
N SER A 6 -37.98 1.07 -13.05
CA SER A 6 -36.95 0.02 -13.21
C SER A 6 -36.17 0.15 -14.51
N LEU A 7 -36.83 0.55 -15.61
CA LEU A 7 -36.17 0.81 -16.88
C LEU A 7 -35.21 2.01 -16.78
N VAL A 8 -35.63 3.11 -16.15
CA VAL A 8 -34.79 4.30 -15.95
C VAL A 8 -33.58 3.98 -15.06
N ALA A 9 -33.78 3.23 -13.97
CA ALA A 9 -32.67 2.80 -13.11
C ALA A 9 -31.66 1.90 -13.85
N ALA A 10 -32.13 0.93 -14.64
CA ALA A 10 -31.26 0.07 -15.44
C ALA A 10 -30.50 0.85 -16.53
N THR A 11 -31.13 1.86 -17.14
CA THR A 11 -30.50 2.69 -18.17
C THR A 11 -29.43 3.61 -17.57
N VAL A 12 -29.67 4.17 -16.39
CA VAL A 12 -28.67 4.98 -15.65
C VAL A 12 -27.47 4.12 -15.23
N VAL A 13 -27.72 2.89 -14.75
CA VAL A 13 -26.65 1.94 -14.40
C VAL A 13 -25.81 1.56 -15.63
N ALA A 14 -26.44 1.28 -16.78
CA ALA A 14 -25.74 0.96 -18.02
C ALA A 14 -24.92 2.13 -18.57
N LEU A 15 -25.42 3.38 -18.47
CA LEU A 15 -24.70 4.57 -18.92
C LEU A 15 -23.46 4.85 -18.04
N THR A 16 -23.53 4.59 -16.73
CA THR A 16 -22.39 4.73 -15.83
C THR A 16 -21.29 3.67 -16.02
N PHE A 17 -21.61 2.50 -16.59
CA PHE A 17 -20.60 1.49 -16.96
C PHE A 17 -19.95 1.76 -18.34
N GLY A 18 -20.55 2.63 -19.16
CA GLY A 18 -20.07 2.96 -20.51
C GLY A 18 -18.94 3.99 -20.59
N THR A 19 -18.55 4.61 -19.47
CA THR A 19 -17.52 5.67 -19.46
C THR A 19 -16.15 5.20 -18.97
N ALA A 20 -15.87 3.90 -18.98
CA ALA A 20 -14.51 3.41 -18.72
C ALA A 20 -13.56 3.99 -19.78
N GLN A 21 -12.62 4.83 -19.36
CA GLN A 21 -11.64 5.41 -20.27
C GLN A 21 -10.73 4.30 -20.83
N THR A 22 -10.41 4.38 -22.12
CA THR A 22 -9.54 3.41 -22.79
C THR A 22 -8.15 3.44 -22.17
N ALA A 23 -7.60 2.28 -21.84
CA ALA A 23 -6.24 2.15 -21.31
C ALA A 23 -5.21 2.52 -22.38
N LEU A 24 -4.79 3.79 -22.38
CA LEU A 24 -3.74 4.30 -23.25
C LEU A 24 -2.38 4.07 -22.59
N ALA A 25 -1.68 2.99 -22.96
CA ALA A 25 -0.26 2.82 -22.69
C ALA A 25 0.36 1.96 -23.80
N ASP A 26 1.58 2.30 -24.21
CA ASP A 26 2.35 1.43 -25.10
C ASP A 26 2.97 0.34 -24.22
N ASN A 27 2.44 -0.88 -24.29
CA ASN A 27 2.94 -2.00 -23.50
C ASN A 27 4.02 -2.73 -24.28
N ASN A 28 5.20 -2.92 -23.69
CA ASN A 28 6.30 -3.66 -24.30
C ASN A 28 6.51 -5.00 -23.59
N ALA A 29 6.47 -6.11 -24.33
CA ALA A 29 6.71 -7.46 -23.82
C ALA A 29 7.76 -8.15 -24.70
N THR A 30 9.04 -7.88 -24.45
CA THR A 30 10.15 -8.46 -25.23
C THR A 30 10.65 -9.73 -24.56
N GLY A 31 10.74 -10.84 -25.31
CA GLY A 31 11.28 -12.11 -24.81
C GLY A 31 10.55 -12.68 -23.58
N SER A 32 9.31 -12.24 -23.33
CA SER A 32 8.55 -12.59 -22.12
C SER A 32 7.45 -13.60 -22.43
N ILE A 33 7.13 -14.46 -21.46
CA ILE A 33 6.06 -15.47 -21.56
C ILE A 33 4.94 -15.08 -20.59
N GLY A 34 3.71 -14.94 -21.09
CA GLY A 34 2.55 -14.64 -20.25
C GLY A 34 2.59 -13.24 -19.61
N ALA A 35 2.99 -12.22 -20.35
CA ALA A 35 2.91 -10.83 -19.90
C ALA A 35 1.49 -10.28 -20.11
N VAL A 36 0.87 -9.79 -19.03
CA VAL A 36 -0.43 -9.11 -19.05
C VAL A 36 -0.21 -7.67 -18.62
N GLN A 37 -0.56 -6.72 -19.48
CA GLN A 37 -0.29 -5.31 -19.25
C GLN A 37 -1.53 -4.49 -19.61
N THR A 38 -1.94 -3.61 -18.70
CA THR A 38 -2.98 -2.61 -18.95
C THR A 38 -2.44 -1.24 -18.61
N GLY A 39 -2.74 -0.27 -19.48
CA GLY A 39 -2.49 1.14 -19.21
C GLY A 39 -3.33 1.70 -18.06
N ASN A 40 -3.44 3.02 -18.01
CA ASN A 40 -4.27 3.70 -17.01
C ASN A 40 -5.74 3.29 -17.13
N VAL A 41 -6.40 3.00 -16.02
CA VAL A 41 -7.82 2.62 -15.96
C VAL A 41 -8.56 3.61 -15.08
N SER A 42 -9.70 4.12 -15.52
CA SER A 42 -10.51 5.07 -14.74
C SER A 42 -12.00 4.84 -14.97
N VAL A 43 -12.77 4.97 -13.90
CA VAL A 43 -14.24 4.88 -13.89
C VAL A 43 -14.78 6.00 -13.02
N THR A 44 -15.84 6.67 -13.47
CA THR A 44 -16.45 7.81 -12.77
C THR A 44 -17.97 7.63 -12.65
N PRO A 45 -18.46 6.74 -11.77
CA PRO A 45 -19.88 6.59 -11.52
C PRO A 45 -20.43 7.87 -10.88
N SER A 46 -21.57 8.35 -11.37
CA SER A 46 -22.26 9.52 -10.81
C SER A 46 -23.77 9.40 -10.91
N ALA A 47 -24.50 9.91 -9.92
CA ALA A 47 -25.95 10.02 -9.93
C ALA A 47 -26.38 11.35 -9.29
N GLY A 48 -27.51 11.91 -9.74
CA GLY A 48 -28.03 13.16 -9.20
C GLY A 48 -29.52 13.33 -9.42
N THR A 49 -30.12 14.18 -8.60
CA THR A 49 -31.54 14.54 -8.62
C THR A 49 -31.70 16.00 -8.24
N SER A 50 -32.72 16.65 -8.78
CA SER A 50 -33.06 18.04 -8.45
C SER A 50 -34.58 18.23 -8.53
N GLN A 51 -35.17 18.80 -7.49
CA GLN A 51 -36.60 19.11 -7.41
C GLN A 51 -36.82 20.36 -6.55
N SER A 52 -37.54 21.35 -7.10
CA SER A 52 -38.03 22.53 -6.36
C SER A 52 -36.97 23.23 -5.49
N GLY A 53 -35.78 23.49 -6.06
CA GLY A 53 -34.68 24.15 -5.33
C GLY A 53 -33.95 23.27 -4.31
N THR A 54 -34.29 21.98 -4.27
CA THR A 54 -33.54 20.93 -3.56
C THR A 54 -32.74 20.10 -4.56
N SER A 55 -31.47 19.87 -4.31
CA SER A 55 -30.61 19.02 -5.15
C SER A 55 -29.87 18.00 -4.28
N ALA A 56 -29.56 16.85 -4.88
CA ALA A 56 -28.62 15.89 -4.33
C ALA A 56 -27.81 15.26 -5.46
N ALA A 57 -26.52 15.06 -5.23
CA ALA A 57 -25.61 14.42 -6.18
C ALA A 57 -24.63 13.52 -5.43
N VAL A 58 -24.19 12.45 -6.10
CA VAL A 58 -23.14 11.54 -5.63
C VAL A 58 -22.24 11.18 -6.80
N SER A 59 -20.95 11.08 -6.53
CA SER A 59 -19.91 10.67 -7.48
C SER A 59 -18.91 9.77 -6.77
N ALA A 60 -18.41 8.73 -7.45
CA ALA A 60 -17.46 7.77 -6.87
C ALA A 60 -16.32 7.39 -7.82
N PRO A 61 -15.55 8.38 -8.35
CA PRO A 61 -14.43 8.11 -9.23
C PRO A 61 -13.41 7.17 -8.59
N THR A 62 -12.91 6.23 -9.40
CA THR A 62 -11.84 5.29 -9.07
C THR A 62 -10.90 5.16 -10.25
N SER A 63 -9.59 5.21 -10.03
CA SER A 63 -8.60 5.08 -11.08
C SER A 63 -7.33 4.35 -10.63
N ILE A 64 -6.67 3.71 -11.59
CA ILE A 64 -5.31 3.19 -11.48
C ILE A 64 -4.50 3.95 -12.53
N THR A 65 -3.63 4.85 -12.10
CA THR A 65 -2.94 5.77 -13.01
C THR A 65 -1.45 5.82 -12.73
N GLY A 66 -0.65 5.77 -13.79
CA GLY A 66 0.77 6.04 -13.76
C GLY A 66 1.20 6.86 -14.96
N THR A 67 2.50 7.10 -15.05
CA THR A 67 3.13 7.78 -16.20
C THR A 67 4.02 6.80 -16.94
N GLY A 68 3.99 6.85 -18.26
CA GLY A 68 4.83 6.02 -19.11
C GLY A 68 4.32 4.59 -19.29
N ASN A 69 5.17 3.78 -19.89
CA ASN A 69 4.83 2.46 -20.42
C ASN A 69 5.05 1.34 -19.42
N ASN A 70 4.30 0.26 -19.57
CA ASN A 70 4.63 -1.00 -18.89
C ASN A 70 5.64 -1.76 -19.76
N THR A 71 6.68 -2.30 -19.12
CA THR A 71 7.76 -3.03 -19.80
C THR A 71 8.02 -4.37 -19.13
N ALA A 72 7.81 -5.47 -19.85
CA ALA A 72 8.26 -6.80 -19.46
C ALA A 72 9.37 -7.26 -20.42
N THR A 73 10.55 -7.58 -19.89
CA THR A 73 11.68 -8.09 -20.66
C THR A 73 12.17 -9.41 -20.06
N ASN A 74 12.29 -10.45 -20.88
CA ASN A 74 12.79 -11.77 -20.47
C ASN A 74 12.12 -12.29 -19.19
N SER A 75 10.84 -12.01 -19.00
CA SER A 75 10.10 -12.31 -17.78
C SER A 75 9.03 -13.38 -18.03
N VAL A 76 8.66 -14.12 -16.99
CA VAL A 76 7.60 -15.12 -17.03
C VAL A 76 6.48 -14.68 -16.09
N GLY A 77 5.25 -14.55 -16.59
CA GLY A 77 4.08 -14.22 -15.77
C GLY A 77 4.13 -12.81 -15.16
N ALA A 78 4.54 -11.81 -15.94
CA ALA A 78 4.51 -10.41 -15.51
C ALA A 78 3.10 -9.82 -15.68
N VAL A 79 2.50 -9.30 -14.61
CA VAL A 79 1.19 -8.64 -14.60
C VAL A 79 1.36 -7.19 -14.19
N GLN A 80 0.97 -6.25 -15.03
CA GLN A 80 1.23 -4.82 -14.83
C GLN A 80 -0.03 -4.00 -15.11
N ALA A 81 -0.40 -3.10 -14.19
CA ALA A 81 -1.55 -2.23 -14.33
C ALA A 81 -1.20 -0.76 -14.08
N GLY A 82 -1.72 0.14 -14.93
CA GLY A 82 -1.41 1.56 -14.92
C GLY A 82 -0.27 1.90 -15.88
N GLY A 83 0.64 2.78 -15.46
CA GLY A 83 1.77 3.24 -16.28
C GLY A 83 3.10 3.18 -15.54
N GLY A 84 4.17 2.90 -16.28
CA GLY A 84 5.55 3.00 -15.83
C GLY A 84 6.10 1.75 -15.12
N ASN A 85 5.41 0.62 -15.09
CA ASN A 85 5.91 -0.58 -14.40
C ASN A 85 6.99 -1.31 -15.24
N THR A 86 8.01 -1.89 -14.58
CA THR A 86 9.09 -2.62 -15.27
C THR A 86 9.35 -3.97 -14.63
N SER A 87 9.35 -5.05 -15.43
CA SER A 87 9.77 -6.39 -15.05
C SER A 87 10.89 -6.87 -15.96
N SER A 88 12.07 -7.15 -15.42
CA SER A 88 13.22 -7.65 -16.19
C SER A 88 13.74 -8.96 -15.60
N GLY A 89 13.86 -10.02 -16.41
CA GLY A 89 14.40 -11.31 -15.97
C GLY A 89 13.67 -11.93 -14.78
N SER A 90 12.39 -11.59 -14.57
CA SER A 90 11.65 -11.93 -13.35
C SER A 90 10.59 -13.00 -13.61
N THR A 91 10.21 -13.73 -12.56
CA THR A 91 9.17 -14.77 -12.61
C THR A 91 8.04 -14.43 -11.65
N GLY A 92 6.81 -14.31 -12.15
CA GLY A 92 5.62 -14.01 -11.35
C GLY A 92 5.66 -12.63 -10.70
N SER A 93 6.00 -11.59 -11.45
CA SER A 93 5.95 -10.20 -10.97
C SER A 93 4.55 -9.61 -11.16
N VAL A 94 4.00 -8.97 -10.14
CA VAL A 94 2.71 -8.27 -10.18
C VAL A 94 2.92 -6.84 -9.74
N GLN A 95 2.60 -5.87 -10.58
CA GLN A 95 2.89 -4.47 -10.34
C GLN A 95 1.66 -3.61 -10.65
N SER A 96 1.32 -2.69 -9.76
CA SER A 96 0.26 -1.71 -9.99
C SER A 96 0.76 -0.31 -9.67
N SER A 97 0.49 0.62 -10.58
CA SER A 97 0.62 2.04 -10.32
C SER A 97 -0.36 2.49 -9.22
N PRO A 98 -0.27 3.75 -8.75
CA PRO A 98 -1.17 4.29 -7.76
C PRO A 98 -2.64 4.09 -8.07
N ILE A 99 -3.39 3.74 -7.02
CA ILE A 99 -4.83 3.57 -7.04
C ILE A 99 -5.43 4.75 -6.28
N SER A 100 -6.37 5.45 -6.89
CA SER A 100 -7.07 6.57 -6.26
C SER A 100 -8.58 6.37 -6.35
N SER A 101 -9.30 6.70 -5.29
CA SER A 101 -10.75 6.81 -5.27
C SER A 101 -11.15 8.10 -4.57
N SER A 102 -12.10 8.84 -5.12
CA SER A 102 -12.57 10.10 -4.54
C SER A 102 -14.09 10.21 -4.48
N PRO A 103 -14.75 9.34 -3.71
CA PRO A 103 -16.19 9.43 -3.51
C PRO A 103 -16.56 10.76 -2.87
N SER A 104 -17.63 11.36 -3.38
CA SER A 104 -18.22 12.60 -2.89
C SER A 104 -19.74 12.58 -3.03
N GLY A 105 -20.42 13.26 -2.11
CA GLY A 105 -21.85 13.49 -2.15
C GLY A 105 -22.15 14.92 -1.75
N SER A 106 -23.17 15.50 -2.35
CA SER A 106 -23.67 16.83 -2.00
C SER A 106 -25.19 16.83 -1.95
N ALA A 107 -25.75 17.65 -1.08
CA ALA A 107 -27.17 17.96 -1.02
C ALA A 107 -27.33 19.46 -0.73
N GLY A 108 -28.39 20.07 -1.25
CA GLY A 108 -28.68 21.46 -0.97
C GLY A 108 -30.16 21.77 -1.06
N ALA A 109 -30.61 22.74 -0.28
CA ALA A 109 -31.98 23.26 -0.31
C ALA A 109 -31.98 24.70 0.21
N ALA A 110 -32.58 25.63 -0.54
CA ALA A 110 -32.86 26.99 -0.07
C ALA A 110 -31.67 27.66 0.69
N ASN A 111 -30.53 27.83 0.01
CA ASN A 111 -29.28 28.40 0.56
C ASN A 111 -28.58 27.59 1.66
N GLN A 112 -28.98 26.34 1.86
CA GLN A 112 -28.27 25.38 2.70
C GLN A 112 -27.56 24.37 1.81
N SER A 113 -26.36 23.95 2.21
CA SER A 113 -25.62 22.90 1.53
C SER A 113 -24.97 21.96 2.53
N ALA A 114 -24.89 20.69 2.15
CA ALA A 114 -24.15 19.66 2.83
C ALA A 114 -23.29 18.92 1.79
N THR A 115 -22.07 18.58 2.18
CA THR A 115 -21.11 17.85 1.36
C THR A 115 -20.42 16.79 2.21
N ALA A 116 -20.12 15.67 1.58
CA ALA A 116 -19.29 14.62 2.17
C ALA A 116 -18.30 14.15 1.10
N SER A 117 -17.08 13.87 1.49
CA SER A 117 -16.07 13.25 0.64
C SER A 117 -15.30 12.20 1.44
N ALA A 118 -14.83 11.15 0.77
CA ALA A 118 -14.00 10.12 1.39
C ALA A 118 -12.90 9.64 0.43
N PRO A 119 -12.01 10.54 -0.01
CA PRO A 119 -10.90 10.16 -0.87
C PRO A 119 -9.99 9.14 -0.19
N VAL A 120 -9.59 8.13 -0.96
CA VAL A 120 -8.63 7.09 -0.60
C VAL A 120 -7.58 6.99 -1.70
N THR A 121 -6.32 6.85 -1.34
CA THR A 121 -5.22 6.60 -2.29
C THR A 121 -4.30 5.53 -1.74
N VAL A 122 -3.91 4.58 -2.59
CA VAL A 122 -2.88 3.59 -2.32
C VAL A 122 -1.76 3.80 -3.34
N GLY A 123 -0.57 4.08 -2.83
CA GLY A 123 0.60 4.47 -3.58
C GLY A 123 1.01 5.92 -3.45
N GLY A 124 2.26 6.18 -3.84
CA GLY A 124 2.84 7.51 -4.03
C GLY A 124 3.17 7.74 -5.51
N SER A 125 3.99 8.73 -5.83
CA SER A 125 4.47 8.90 -7.20
C SER A 125 5.50 7.84 -7.59
N GLY A 126 5.56 7.50 -8.88
CA GLY A 126 6.68 6.77 -9.48
C GLY A 126 6.33 5.38 -10.00
N SER A 127 7.33 4.76 -10.58
CA SER A 127 7.28 3.45 -11.23
C SER A 127 7.58 2.31 -10.26
N ASN A 128 7.04 1.13 -10.53
CA ASN A 128 7.47 -0.11 -9.88
C ASN A 128 8.55 -0.80 -10.74
N SER A 129 9.48 -1.51 -10.10
CA SER A 129 10.55 -2.23 -10.78
C SER A 129 10.84 -3.59 -10.13
N ALA A 130 10.75 -4.67 -10.90
CA ALA A 130 11.17 -6.01 -10.49
C ALA A 130 12.25 -6.51 -11.44
N SER A 131 13.48 -6.67 -10.95
CA SER A 131 14.63 -7.14 -11.74
C SER A 131 15.16 -8.44 -11.15
N GLY A 132 15.30 -9.50 -11.96
CA GLY A 132 15.80 -10.80 -11.52
C GLY A 132 15.06 -11.40 -10.33
N SER A 133 13.79 -11.04 -10.13
CA SER A 133 13.04 -11.37 -8.91
C SER A 133 12.00 -12.47 -9.16
N THR A 134 11.66 -13.24 -8.13
CA THR A 134 10.66 -14.30 -8.16
C THR A 134 9.52 -13.98 -7.20
N GLY A 135 8.28 -13.90 -7.67
CA GLY A 135 7.13 -13.63 -6.82
C GLY A 135 7.15 -12.23 -6.20
N ALA A 136 7.51 -11.20 -6.96
CA ALA A 136 7.48 -9.82 -6.51
C ALA A 136 6.08 -9.22 -6.72
N VAL A 137 5.46 -8.68 -5.67
CA VAL A 137 4.17 -7.99 -5.70
C VAL A 137 4.39 -6.55 -5.24
N GLN A 138 4.10 -5.58 -6.11
CA GLN A 138 4.38 -4.16 -5.85
C GLN A 138 3.15 -3.31 -6.15
N LEU A 139 2.66 -2.59 -5.14
CA LEU A 139 1.45 -1.77 -5.22
C LEU A 139 1.79 -0.31 -4.97
N GLY A 140 1.27 0.58 -5.81
CA GLY A 140 1.26 2.01 -5.51
C GLY A 140 2.48 2.81 -5.94
N GLY A 141 3.33 2.30 -6.84
CA GLY A 141 4.43 3.06 -7.42
C GLY A 141 5.62 3.31 -6.48
N GLY A 142 6.79 3.50 -7.08
CA GLY A 142 8.05 3.75 -6.38
C GLY A 142 8.69 2.51 -5.74
N ASN A 143 8.16 1.30 -5.93
CA ASN A 143 8.73 0.10 -5.35
C ASN A 143 9.81 -0.51 -6.26
N SER A 144 10.81 -1.16 -5.67
CA SER A 144 11.91 -1.80 -6.37
C SER A 144 12.29 -3.11 -5.67
N SER A 145 12.39 -4.19 -6.45
CA SER A 145 12.91 -5.47 -6.00
C SER A 145 13.96 -5.99 -6.98
N THR A 146 15.19 -6.19 -6.51
CA THR A 146 16.30 -6.68 -7.32
C THR A 146 16.81 -8.01 -6.77
N GLY A 147 16.85 -9.06 -7.59
CA GLY A 147 17.37 -10.38 -7.23
C GLY A 147 16.65 -11.04 -6.05
N SER A 148 15.38 -10.73 -5.81
CA SER A 148 14.66 -11.07 -4.58
C SER A 148 13.57 -12.11 -4.78
N GLY A 149 13.24 -12.89 -3.75
CA GLY A 149 12.20 -13.93 -3.76
C GLY A 149 11.05 -13.66 -2.78
N GLY A 150 9.81 -13.62 -3.24
CA GLY A 150 8.64 -13.41 -2.37
C GLY A 150 8.68 -12.06 -1.67
N VAL A 151 8.73 -10.98 -2.44
CA VAL A 151 8.69 -9.60 -1.95
C VAL A 151 7.30 -9.03 -2.16
N VAL A 152 6.73 -8.44 -1.13
CA VAL A 152 5.45 -7.70 -1.19
C VAL A 152 5.71 -6.28 -0.71
N GLN A 153 5.48 -5.30 -1.58
CA GLN A 153 5.71 -3.89 -1.28
C GLN A 153 4.44 -3.10 -1.63
N ALA A 154 4.01 -2.24 -0.72
CA ALA A 154 2.94 -1.29 -0.95
C ALA A 154 3.42 0.10 -0.56
N GLY A 155 3.26 1.09 -1.44
CA GLY A 155 3.57 2.49 -1.16
C GLY A 155 2.66 3.09 -0.08
N SER A 156 2.65 4.43 0.04
CA SER A 156 1.78 5.13 1.01
C SER A 156 0.30 4.76 0.86
N ALA A 157 -0.44 4.65 1.96
CA ALA A 157 -1.89 4.54 1.94
C ALA A 157 -2.49 5.75 2.64
N GLN A 158 -3.51 6.39 2.08
CA GLN A 158 -4.09 7.61 2.62
C GLN A 158 -5.61 7.57 2.47
N ALA A 159 -6.34 7.97 3.50
CA ALA A 159 -7.77 8.21 3.48
C ALA A 159 -8.03 9.57 4.14
N ALA A 160 -8.84 10.43 3.53
CA ALA A 160 -9.15 11.75 4.07
C ALA A 160 -10.65 12.06 4.02
N PRO A 161 -11.49 11.30 4.75
CA PRO A 161 -12.91 11.59 4.86
C PRO A 161 -13.15 12.96 5.47
N ALA A 162 -14.07 13.71 4.85
CA ALA A 162 -14.50 15.01 5.30
C ALA A 162 -16.01 15.20 5.08
N VAL A 163 -16.64 15.93 5.98
CA VAL A 163 -18.01 16.41 5.86
C VAL A 163 -18.04 17.90 6.09
N GLY A 164 -18.93 18.59 5.38
CA GLY A 164 -19.14 20.02 5.52
C GLY A 164 -20.61 20.37 5.36
N ALA A 165 -21.10 21.31 6.16
CA ALA A 165 -22.43 21.87 6.02
C ALA A 165 -22.37 23.39 6.15
N SER A 166 -23.22 24.09 5.42
CA SER A 166 -23.33 25.54 5.45
C SER A 166 -24.78 25.97 5.52
N ILE A 167 -25.09 26.87 6.44
CA ILE A 167 -26.40 27.53 6.58
C ILE A 167 -26.13 29.02 6.79
N VAL A 168 -26.60 29.86 5.85
CA VAL A 168 -26.66 31.34 6.01
C VAL A 168 -25.37 31.95 6.59
N GLY A 169 -24.21 31.64 5.99
CA GLY A 169 -22.91 32.22 6.38
C GLY A 169 -22.17 31.50 7.51
N GLU A 170 -22.78 30.51 8.16
CA GLU A 170 -22.10 29.62 9.11
C GLU A 170 -21.74 28.30 8.42
N ALA A 171 -20.45 27.95 8.51
CA ALA A 171 -19.94 26.68 8.02
C ALA A 171 -19.48 25.80 9.18
N VAL A 172 -19.85 24.53 9.12
CA VAL A 172 -19.35 23.47 10.00
C VAL A 172 -18.62 22.46 9.13
N SER A 173 -17.45 22.01 9.57
CA SER A 173 -16.70 20.96 8.90
C SER A 173 -16.15 19.96 9.90
N ALA A 174 -15.99 18.72 9.46
CA ALA A 174 -15.24 17.71 10.19
C ALA A 174 -14.45 16.85 9.21
N SER A 175 -13.25 16.43 9.60
CA SER A 175 -12.42 15.52 8.82
C SER A 175 -11.74 14.50 9.71
N PHE A 176 -11.48 13.32 9.15
CA PHE A 176 -10.85 12.20 9.86
C PHE A 176 -9.75 11.55 9.02
N PRO A 177 -8.68 12.28 8.66
CA PRO A 177 -7.61 11.70 7.86
C PRO A 177 -6.87 10.58 8.58
N ALA A 178 -6.50 9.54 7.83
CA ALA A 178 -5.61 8.46 8.24
C ALA A 178 -4.63 8.15 7.12
N SER A 179 -3.36 7.92 7.44
CA SER A 179 -2.34 7.60 6.46
C SER A 179 -1.23 6.71 7.00
N VAL A 180 -0.64 5.92 6.09
CA VAL A 180 0.69 5.35 6.19
C VAL A 180 1.54 6.07 5.15
N SER A 181 2.52 6.82 5.61
CA SER A 181 3.31 7.75 4.80
C SER A 181 4.54 7.09 4.17
N GLY A 182 5.13 7.82 3.23
CA GLY A 182 6.35 7.44 2.50
C GLY A 182 6.06 6.91 1.08
N SER A 183 7.03 7.12 0.20
CA SER A 183 7.13 6.46 -1.10
C SER A 183 8.49 5.77 -1.19
N GLY A 184 8.66 4.82 -2.11
CA GLY A 184 9.95 4.16 -2.26
C GLY A 184 10.10 2.97 -1.32
N ASN A 185 10.09 1.76 -1.87
CA ASN A 185 10.37 0.54 -1.12
C ASN A 185 11.42 -0.24 -1.89
N ASP A 186 12.55 -0.55 -1.26
CA ASP A 186 13.66 -1.22 -1.90
C ASP A 186 13.94 -2.57 -1.22
N ALA A 187 13.96 -3.64 -2.01
CA ALA A 187 14.35 -4.98 -1.57
C ALA A 187 15.43 -5.52 -2.50
N THR A 188 16.62 -5.78 -1.97
CA THR A 188 17.75 -6.31 -2.75
C THR A 188 18.21 -7.66 -2.20
N ALA A 189 18.34 -8.64 -3.09
CA ALA A 189 18.80 -10.00 -2.77
C ALA A 189 18.09 -10.60 -1.54
N SER A 190 16.79 -10.34 -1.38
CA SER A 190 16.04 -10.68 -0.18
C SER A 190 14.95 -11.69 -0.45
N ASN A 191 14.67 -12.54 0.52
CA ASN A 191 13.57 -13.49 0.53
C ASN A 191 12.54 -13.06 1.57
N GLY A 192 11.25 -13.22 1.30
CA GLY A 192 10.17 -13.05 2.29
C GLY A 192 10.08 -11.65 2.90
N VAL A 193 10.00 -10.60 2.08
CA VAL A 193 9.92 -9.21 2.56
C VAL A 193 8.51 -8.68 2.41
N VAL A 194 8.02 -7.99 3.44
CA VAL A 194 6.77 -7.22 3.40
C VAL A 194 7.08 -5.78 3.81
N GLN A 195 6.81 -4.81 2.93
CA GLN A 195 7.00 -3.39 3.22
C GLN A 195 5.71 -2.63 2.91
N VAL A 196 5.26 -1.78 3.84
CA VAL A 196 4.05 -0.97 3.69
C VAL A 196 4.38 0.49 3.99
N GLY A 197 3.88 1.41 3.18
CA GLY A 197 4.32 2.81 3.22
C GLY A 197 5.56 2.99 2.37
N GLY A 198 6.42 3.96 2.68
CA GLY A 198 7.67 4.13 1.94
C GLY A 198 8.85 4.56 2.79
N GLY A 199 10.00 4.65 2.13
CA GLY A 199 11.32 4.74 2.74
C GLY A 199 11.83 3.40 3.30
N ASN A 200 11.25 2.26 2.94
CA ASN A 200 11.71 0.98 3.48
C ASN A 200 12.81 0.40 2.61
N SER A 201 13.95 0.02 3.20
CA SER A 201 15.06 -0.62 2.49
C SER A 201 15.49 -1.89 3.20
N VAL A 202 15.49 -3.01 2.47
CA VAL A 202 15.91 -4.32 2.98
C VAL A 202 16.93 -4.95 2.05
N ALA A 203 18.02 -5.44 2.62
CA ALA A 203 19.04 -6.18 1.88
C ALA A 203 19.34 -7.53 2.54
N ARG A 204 19.47 -8.58 1.72
CA ARG A 204 19.88 -9.93 2.15
C ARG A 204 19.05 -10.48 3.32
N SER A 205 17.74 -10.24 3.29
CA SER A 205 16.80 -10.73 4.31
C SER A 205 16.21 -12.09 3.93
N SER A 206 15.70 -12.83 4.92
CA SER A 206 14.81 -13.99 4.67
C SER A 206 13.40 -13.79 5.20
N LEU A 207 13.21 -12.89 6.18
CA LEU A 207 11.93 -12.43 6.69
C LEU A 207 12.11 -11.00 7.23
N ALA A 208 11.47 -10.00 6.63
CA ALA A 208 11.42 -8.65 7.16
C ALA A 208 10.04 -8.02 6.92
N ALA A 209 9.51 -7.36 7.93
CA ALA A 209 8.29 -6.57 7.87
C ALA A 209 8.61 -5.12 8.26
N GLN A 210 8.31 -4.16 7.40
CA GLN A 210 8.55 -2.74 7.72
C GLN A 210 7.33 -1.90 7.35
N SER A 211 7.05 -0.91 8.20
CA SER A 211 6.00 0.07 7.96
C SER A 211 6.52 1.49 8.14
N GLY A 212 6.20 2.36 7.18
CA GLY A 212 6.44 3.81 7.28
C GLY A 212 5.67 4.45 8.44
N ALA A 213 5.80 5.77 8.60
CA ALA A 213 5.11 6.49 9.66
C ALA A 213 3.59 6.50 9.45
N ILE A 214 2.84 6.24 10.52
CA ILE A 214 1.39 6.16 10.53
C ILE A 214 0.85 7.44 11.15
N ALA A 215 -0.09 8.12 10.51
CA ALA A 215 -0.77 9.27 11.06
C ALA A 215 -2.28 9.05 11.03
N ALA A 216 -2.98 9.50 12.06
CA ALA A 216 -4.42 9.59 12.10
C ALA A 216 -4.81 10.86 12.85
N GLY A 217 -5.89 11.50 12.45
CA GLY A 217 -6.36 12.66 13.18
C GLY A 217 -7.83 12.89 12.94
N SER A 218 -8.49 13.51 13.90
CA SER A 218 -9.77 14.15 13.67
C SER A 218 -9.59 15.66 13.74
N SER A 219 -10.34 16.38 12.91
CA SER A 219 -10.54 17.80 13.08
C SER A 219 -12.00 18.14 12.91
N ALA A 220 -12.49 19.11 13.67
CA ALA A 220 -13.84 19.64 13.52
C ALA A 220 -13.81 21.15 13.75
N GLY A 221 -14.62 21.89 13.01
CA GLY A 221 -14.72 23.33 13.17
C GLY A 221 -16.11 23.86 12.87
N ALA A 222 -16.45 24.96 13.54
CA ALA A 222 -17.69 25.70 13.36
C ALA A 222 -17.44 27.18 13.68
N GLY A 223 -17.89 28.09 12.81
CA GLY A 223 -17.93 29.52 13.13
C GLY A 223 -16.61 30.12 13.63
N GLY A 224 -15.48 29.74 13.02
CA GLY A 224 -14.13 30.23 13.40
C GLY A 224 -13.47 29.48 14.57
N THR A 225 -14.16 28.53 15.18
CA THR A 225 -13.58 27.61 16.18
C THR A 225 -13.15 26.32 15.50
N ALA A 226 -11.98 25.78 15.86
CA ALA A 226 -11.49 24.51 15.35
C ALA A 226 -10.88 23.68 16.48
N ALA A 227 -11.14 22.39 16.50
CA ALA A 227 -10.48 21.42 17.36
C ALA A 227 -9.82 20.35 16.50
N SER A 228 -8.64 19.88 16.89
CA SER A 228 -7.92 18.80 16.22
C SER A 228 -7.28 17.85 17.22
N ASN A 229 -7.24 16.57 16.88
CA ASN A 229 -6.61 15.52 17.68
C ASN A 229 -5.72 14.64 16.78
N PRO A 230 -4.59 15.17 16.28
CA PRO A 230 -3.63 14.38 15.53
C PRO A 230 -2.86 13.40 16.44
N ILE A 231 -2.69 12.17 15.94
CA ILE A 231 -1.89 11.09 16.49
C ILE A 231 -0.95 10.60 15.38
N THR A 232 0.33 10.49 15.67
CA THR A 232 1.32 9.92 14.76
C THR A 232 2.13 8.85 15.46
N VAL A 233 2.35 7.72 14.80
CA VAL A 233 3.33 6.71 15.17
C VAL A 233 4.48 6.80 14.19
N GLY A 234 5.62 7.24 14.68
CA GLY A 234 6.80 7.51 13.90
C GLY A 234 7.07 8.98 13.63
N ALA A 235 8.32 9.28 13.28
CA ALA A 235 8.69 10.50 12.56
C ALA A 235 8.77 10.14 11.07
N GLY A 236 8.52 11.10 10.18
CA GLY A 236 8.73 10.86 8.75
C GLY A 236 10.18 10.40 8.51
N GLY A 237 10.38 9.29 7.82
CA GLY A 237 11.73 8.72 7.67
C GLY A 237 11.74 7.27 7.19
N ALA A 238 12.93 6.80 6.83
CA ALA A 238 13.16 5.48 6.24
C ALA A 238 13.37 4.39 7.31
N ASN A 239 12.96 3.15 7.02
CA ASN A 239 13.33 1.97 7.79
C ASN A 239 14.41 1.19 7.04
N SER A 240 15.49 0.77 7.71
CA SER A 240 16.57 0.03 7.08
C SER A 240 16.85 -1.29 7.81
N ALA A 241 16.97 -2.39 7.08
CA ALA A 241 17.42 -3.68 7.61
C ALA A 241 18.47 -4.32 6.69
N VAL A 242 19.62 -4.71 7.25
CA VAL A 242 20.71 -5.36 6.52
C VAL A 242 21.06 -6.68 7.22
N ASP A 243 21.10 -7.79 6.47
CA ASP A 243 21.51 -9.16 6.83
C ASP A 243 20.57 -9.95 7.75
N SER A 244 19.28 -9.99 7.44
CA SER A 244 18.18 -10.32 8.38
C SER A 244 17.64 -11.75 8.40
N VAL A 245 17.13 -12.15 9.59
CA VAL A 245 15.97 -13.05 9.75
C VAL A 245 15.05 -12.54 10.89
N GLY A 246 13.95 -11.86 10.57
CA GLY A 246 12.87 -11.54 11.50
C GLY A 246 12.77 -10.08 11.98
N ALA A 247 13.12 -9.08 11.17
CA ALA A 247 12.99 -7.68 11.59
C ALA A 247 11.56 -7.15 11.40
N ALA A 248 10.98 -6.52 12.43
CA ALA A 248 9.70 -5.80 12.38
C ALA A 248 9.91 -4.33 12.82
N GLN A 249 9.81 -3.39 11.88
CA GLN A 249 10.02 -1.97 12.16
C GLN A 249 8.75 -1.17 11.84
N VAL A 250 8.34 -0.28 12.73
CA VAL A 250 7.14 0.56 12.56
C VAL A 250 7.53 2.01 12.81
N GLY A 251 7.04 2.96 12.01
CA GLY A 251 7.14 4.38 12.33
C GLY A 251 8.39 5.11 11.81
N GLY A 252 9.11 4.56 10.83
CA GLY A 252 10.26 5.25 10.23
C GLY A 252 11.45 5.45 11.18
N GLU A 253 12.58 5.91 10.61
CA GLU A 253 13.86 6.19 11.29
C GLU A 253 14.52 5.00 12.00
N ASN A 254 14.04 3.78 11.73
CA ASN A 254 14.60 2.57 12.31
C ASN A 254 15.75 2.05 11.45
N THR A 255 16.83 1.57 12.09
CA THR A 255 17.99 1.01 11.38
C THR A 255 18.46 -0.27 12.07
N SER A 256 18.63 -1.35 11.30
CA SER A 256 19.17 -2.64 11.73
C SER A 256 20.22 -3.11 10.73
N SER A 257 21.38 -3.55 11.20
CA SER A 257 22.45 -4.07 10.33
C SER A 257 23.08 -5.29 11.02
N GLY A 258 23.18 -6.42 10.32
CA GLY A 258 23.57 -7.73 10.87
C GLY A 258 22.43 -8.59 11.46
N SER A 259 21.30 -7.97 11.80
CA SER A 259 19.90 -8.46 11.92
C SER A 259 19.55 -9.94 12.27
N THR A 260 18.75 -10.19 13.32
CA THR A 260 17.82 -11.34 13.57
C THR A 260 17.19 -11.12 14.98
N GLY A 261 15.95 -11.45 15.32
CA GLY A 261 14.76 -10.65 15.00
C GLY A 261 14.58 -9.43 15.91
N THR A 262 14.79 -8.25 15.34
CA THR A 262 14.67 -6.96 16.00
C THR A 262 13.27 -6.39 15.80
N VAL A 263 12.67 -5.85 16.86
CA VAL A 263 11.44 -5.07 16.76
C VAL A 263 11.76 -3.64 17.18
N GLN A 264 11.52 -2.69 16.30
CA GLN A 264 11.72 -1.27 16.59
C GLN A 264 10.45 -0.50 16.24
N THR A 265 10.16 0.52 17.05
CA THR A 265 9.04 1.42 16.83
C THR A 265 9.54 2.86 16.93
N GLY A 266 9.17 3.68 15.96
CA GLY A 266 9.37 5.12 16.02
C GLY A 266 8.52 5.76 17.14
N PRO A 267 8.81 7.03 17.46
CA PRO A 267 8.15 7.74 18.56
C PRO A 267 6.65 7.89 18.31
N VAL A 268 5.83 7.79 19.36
CA VAL A 268 4.40 8.10 19.29
C VAL A 268 4.18 9.52 19.76
N ASN A 269 3.48 10.33 18.96
CA ASN A 269 3.16 11.71 19.29
C ASN A 269 1.66 11.97 19.16
N ALA A 270 1.09 12.68 20.12
CA ALA A 270 -0.29 13.18 20.07
C ALA A 270 -0.30 14.65 20.47
N SER A 271 -0.94 15.50 19.66
CA SER A 271 -0.96 16.95 19.91
C SER A 271 -2.37 17.53 19.74
N PRO A 272 -3.28 17.29 20.71
CA PRO A 272 -4.60 17.91 20.71
C PRO A 272 -4.48 19.44 20.67
N SER A 273 -5.33 20.10 19.90
CA SER A 273 -5.43 21.56 19.91
C SER A 273 -6.87 22.02 19.79
N ALA A 274 -7.19 23.15 20.42
CA ALA A 274 -8.45 23.86 20.27
C ALA A 274 -8.14 25.34 20.01
N GLY A 275 -8.50 25.83 18.83
CA GLY A 275 -8.43 27.24 18.45
C GLY A 275 -9.81 27.89 18.56
N GLY A 276 -9.88 29.02 19.26
CA GLY A 276 -11.05 29.90 19.30
C GLY A 276 -10.75 31.25 18.64
N SER A 277 -11.80 31.93 18.17
CA SER A 277 -11.74 33.31 17.66
C SER A 277 -11.02 34.28 18.63
N PRO A 278 -10.39 35.36 18.13
CA PRO A 278 -9.64 36.31 18.95
C PRO A 278 -10.58 36.99 19.97
N GLY A 279 -10.57 36.52 21.21
CA GLY A 279 -11.45 36.98 22.28
C GLY A 279 -11.66 35.96 23.41
N SER A 280 -11.46 34.67 23.15
CA SER A 280 -11.41 33.64 24.19
C SER A 280 -9.97 33.23 24.48
N THR A 281 -9.57 33.28 25.75
CA THR A 281 -8.26 32.79 26.19
C THR A 281 -8.10 31.31 25.77
N PRO A 282 -7.02 30.93 25.06
CA PRO A 282 -6.81 29.54 24.67
C PRO A 282 -6.66 28.69 25.93
N VAL A 283 -7.61 27.77 26.13
CA VAL A 283 -7.48 26.74 27.17
C VAL A 283 -6.58 25.66 26.57
N SER A 284 -5.29 25.71 26.89
CA SER A 284 -4.44 24.52 26.76
C SER A 284 -5.07 23.44 27.62
N ALA A 285 -5.67 22.42 26.99
CA ALA A 285 -6.06 21.21 27.69
C ALA A 285 -4.76 20.57 28.20
N GLY A 286 -4.48 20.73 29.49
CA GLY A 286 -3.30 20.19 30.13
C GLY A 286 -3.19 18.69 29.87
N THR A 287 -2.14 18.30 29.15
CA THR A 287 -1.69 16.91 29.09
C THR A 287 -1.12 16.53 30.46
N SER A 288 -1.98 15.99 31.32
CA SER A 288 -1.56 15.34 32.54
C SER A 288 -0.71 14.12 32.21
N GLY A 289 0.61 14.28 32.31
CA GLY A 289 1.54 13.27 32.81
C GLY A 289 1.73 11.99 31.99
N LEU A 290 2.59 12.05 30.97
CA LEU A 290 3.63 11.04 30.81
C LEU A 290 4.96 11.80 30.77
N SER A 291 5.58 11.93 31.94
CA SER A 291 6.93 12.48 32.05
C SER A 291 7.87 11.56 31.26
N PRO A 292 8.58 12.04 30.22
CA PRO A 292 9.64 11.24 29.61
C PRO A 292 10.70 11.01 30.68
N LEU A 293 10.97 9.74 30.98
CA LEU A 293 12.12 9.33 31.76
C LEU A 293 13.37 9.92 31.07
N ALA A 294 14.14 10.68 31.84
CA ALA A 294 15.27 11.48 31.38
C ALA A 294 16.19 10.70 30.42
N ALA A 295 16.24 11.16 29.16
CA ALA A 295 17.31 10.81 28.25
C ALA A 295 18.61 11.38 28.82
N ALA A 296 19.54 10.50 29.17
CA ALA A 296 20.90 10.88 29.52
C ALA A 296 21.50 11.71 28.38
N THR A 297 22.02 12.89 28.72
CA THR A 297 22.82 13.74 27.84
C THR A 297 23.98 12.96 27.22
N PRO A 298 24.05 12.78 25.89
CA PRO A 298 25.30 12.38 25.27
C PRO A 298 26.25 13.58 25.27
N MET A 299 27.39 13.40 25.92
CA MET A 299 28.52 14.34 25.85
C MET A 299 28.89 14.61 24.39
N ALA A 300 29.13 15.89 24.10
CA ALA A 300 29.71 16.36 22.85
C ALA A 300 31.04 15.65 22.57
N ALA A 301 31.14 14.97 21.43
CA ALA A 301 32.40 14.53 20.85
C ALA A 301 32.69 15.35 19.58
N ALA A 302 33.87 15.97 19.58
CA ALA A 302 34.41 16.94 18.64
C ALA A 302 34.54 16.45 17.18
N PRO A 303 34.70 17.37 16.19
CA PRO A 303 34.78 17.02 14.78
C PRO A 303 36.18 16.48 14.43
N ARG A 304 36.25 15.40 13.64
CA ARG A 304 37.49 14.97 12.98
C ARG A 304 37.23 14.37 11.59
N THR A 305 37.69 15.10 10.59
CA THR A 305 38.34 14.61 9.36
C THR A 305 39.58 15.49 9.14
N PRO A 306 40.58 15.14 8.32
CA PRO A 306 40.82 13.92 7.52
C PRO A 306 42.25 13.33 7.70
N ALA A 307 42.56 12.17 7.10
CA ALA A 307 43.80 11.92 6.33
C ALA A 307 43.88 10.48 5.80
N ALA A 308 44.19 10.37 4.50
CA ALA A 308 44.70 9.18 3.85
C ALA A 308 46.13 8.87 4.30
N THR A 309 46.56 7.60 4.29
CA THR A 309 47.88 7.13 3.84
C THR A 309 47.90 5.60 3.74
N ALA A 310 48.53 5.12 2.67
CA ALA A 310 48.74 3.73 2.28
C ALA A 310 49.61 2.91 3.25
N GLY A 311 49.46 1.59 3.23
CA GLY A 311 50.37 0.66 3.89
C GLY A 311 49.87 -0.79 3.94
N VAL A 312 50.16 -1.56 2.89
CA VAL A 312 50.25 -3.04 2.88
C VAL A 312 51.73 -3.40 3.15
N PRO A 313 52.16 -4.60 3.65
CA PRO A 313 51.45 -5.78 4.17
C PRO A 313 51.90 -6.20 5.59
N SER A 314 51.22 -7.18 6.20
CA SER A 314 51.88 -8.15 7.09
C SER A 314 51.25 -9.52 6.98
N GLN A 315 51.98 -10.43 6.32
CA GLN A 315 51.80 -11.87 6.37
C GLN A 315 52.09 -12.35 7.80
N GLY A 316 51.14 -13.06 8.42
CA GLY A 316 51.31 -13.65 9.74
C GLY A 316 50.49 -14.92 9.88
N ASN A 317 51.21 -16.03 9.99
CA ASN A 317 50.79 -17.42 10.20
C ASN A 317 49.40 -17.63 10.82
N ARG A 318 48.51 -18.31 10.09
CA ARG A 318 47.49 -19.17 10.70
C ARG A 318 48.02 -20.59 10.71
N THR A 319 48.31 -21.08 11.90
CA THR A 319 48.50 -22.49 12.22
C THR A 319 47.28 -23.28 11.73
N ALA A 320 47.57 -24.37 11.01
CA ALA A 320 46.59 -25.32 10.53
C ALA A 320 46.07 -26.14 11.71
N GLU A 321 44.78 -26.00 12.01
CA GLU A 321 44.07 -26.91 12.90
C GLU A 321 42.68 -27.19 12.33
N GLY A 322 42.40 -28.48 12.08
CA GLY A 322 41.06 -28.99 11.76
C GLY A 322 40.72 -29.11 10.28
N ALA A 323 41.11 -30.24 9.66
CA ALA A 323 40.54 -30.67 8.38
C ALA A 323 39.01 -30.86 8.50
N PRO A 324 38.17 -30.23 7.63
CA PRO A 324 36.75 -30.52 7.62
C PRO A 324 36.53 -31.88 6.98
N ARG A 325 35.99 -32.82 7.77
CA ARG A 325 35.48 -34.10 7.27
C ARG A 325 34.47 -33.82 6.15
N ARG A 326 34.66 -34.42 4.98
CA ARG A 326 33.68 -34.45 3.89
C ARG A 326 32.39 -35.12 4.38
N SER A 327 31.46 -34.33 4.90
CA SER A 327 30.06 -34.74 5.00
C SER A 327 29.48 -34.77 3.60
N LEU A 328 29.09 -35.95 3.10
CA LEU A 328 28.25 -36.08 1.92
C LEU A 328 26.98 -35.24 2.12
N ARG A 329 26.91 -34.07 1.47
CA ARG A 329 25.67 -33.30 1.38
C ARG A 329 24.70 -34.08 0.50
N LYS A 330 23.67 -34.65 1.13
CA LYS A 330 22.47 -35.09 0.42
C LYS A 330 21.73 -33.83 -0.07
N PRO A 331 21.36 -33.73 -1.35
CA PRO A 331 20.58 -32.60 -1.84
C PRO A 331 19.21 -32.56 -1.16
N PHE A 332 18.82 -31.38 -0.69
CA PHE A 332 17.47 -31.11 -0.20
C PHE A 332 16.49 -31.35 -1.37
N GLY A 333 15.52 -32.26 -1.17
CA GLY A 333 14.51 -32.60 -2.17
C GLY A 333 14.28 -34.11 -2.39
N GLN A 334 15.10 -35.01 -1.83
CA GLN A 334 14.83 -36.44 -1.90
C GLN A 334 13.75 -36.85 -0.89
N THR A 335 12.48 -36.74 -1.28
CA THR A 335 11.39 -37.49 -0.64
C THR A 335 11.64 -38.97 -0.88
N LYS A 336 11.89 -39.72 0.20
CA LYS A 336 12.05 -41.16 0.19
C LYS A 336 10.70 -41.80 -0.18
N MET A 337 10.45 -42.02 -1.47
CA MET A 337 9.33 -42.83 -1.92
C MET A 337 9.59 -44.30 -1.50
N PRO A 338 8.66 -44.97 -0.82
CA PRO A 338 8.72 -46.41 -0.64
C PRO A 338 8.75 -47.10 -2.01
N ALA A 339 9.70 -48.00 -2.22
CA ALA A 339 9.74 -48.80 -3.43
C ALA A 339 8.48 -49.68 -3.50
N GLY A 340 7.59 -49.41 -4.46
CA GLY A 340 6.41 -50.25 -4.71
C GLY A 340 5.11 -49.53 -5.08
N SER A 341 5.04 -48.19 -5.02
CA SER A 341 3.82 -47.46 -5.38
C SER A 341 3.81 -47.06 -6.87
N PRO A 342 2.71 -47.31 -7.62
CA PRO A 342 2.60 -46.91 -9.02
C PRO A 342 2.65 -45.38 -9.17
N PRO A 343 3.13 -44.86 -10.32
CA PRO A 343 3.24 -43.43 -10.55
C PRO A 343 1.83 -42.81 -10.60
N VAL A 344 1.46 -42.10 -9.54
CA VAL A 344 0.30 -41.20 -9.57
C VAL A 344 0.77 -39.95 -10.31
N LEU A 345 0.21 -39.72 -11.50
CA LEU A 345 0.41 -38.47 -12.22
C LEU A 345 0.07 -37.30 -11.30
N ASP A 346 1.00 -36.35 -11.21
CA ASP A 346 0.91 -35.08 -10.50
C ASP A 346 -0.44 -34.40 -10.74
N GLN A 347 -1.37 -34.61 -9.80
CA GLN A 347 -2.67 -33.98 -9.80
C GLN A 347 -2.48 -32.62 -9.13
N LEU A 348 -2.27 -31.59 -9.95
CA LEU A 348 -2.30 -30.20 -9.51
C LEU A 348 -3.57 -30.00 -8.65
N PRO A 349 -3.47 -29.33 -7.47
CA PRO A 349 -4.48 -29.36 -6.40
C PRO A 349 -5.87 -28.81 -6.77
N TYR A 350 -6.07 -28.36 -8.01
CA TYR A 350 -7.35 -27.88 -8.54
C TYR A 350 -7.59 -28.26 -10.01
N THR A 351 -7.23 -29.47 -10.43
CA THR A 351 -7.68 -30.00 -11.73
C THR A 351 -8.94 -30.86 -11.56
N GLY A 352 -9.98 -30.57 -12.33
CA GLY A 352 -11.24 -31.33 -12.31
C GLY A 352 -12.36 -30.70 -11.47
N LEU A 353 -13.21 -31.56 -10.89
CA LEU A 353 -14.48 -31.21 -10.21
C LEU A 353 -14.30 -30.12 -9.13
N GLY A 354 -13.15 -30.05 -8.46
CA GLY A 354 -12.86 -29.04 -7.45
C GLY A 354 -12.86 -27.60 -8.00
N LEU A 355 -12.30 -27.38 -9.18
CA LEU A 355 -12.34 -26.08 -9.85
C LEU A 355 -13.76 -25.72 -10.28
N LEU A 356 -14.50 -26.71 -10.80
CA LEU A 356 -15.90 -26.54 -11.21
C LEU A 356 -16.78 -26.13 -10.01
N LEU A 357 -16.59 -26.76 -8.85
CA LEU A 357 -17.32 -26.42 -7.62
C LEU A 357 -16.98 -25.01 -7.12
N PHE A 358 -15.72 -24.57 -7.20
CA PHE A 358 -15.33 -23.19 -6.85
C PHE A 358 -15.94 -22.15 -7.80
N VAL A 359 -15.99 -22.44 -9.10
CA VAL A 359 -16.63 -21.56 -10.09
C VAL A 359 -18.15 -21.49 -9.86
N LEU A 360 -18.81 -22.62 -9.60
CA LEU A 360 -20.23 -22.67 -9.31
C LEU A 360 -20.57 -21.97 -7.99
N LEU A 361 -19.71 -22.09 -6.97
CA LEU A 361 -19.86 -21.38 -5.70
C LEU A 361 -19.73 -19.86 -5.91
N GLY A 362 -18.74 -19.40 -6.68
CA GLY A 362 -18.58 -18.00 -7.04
C GLY A 362 -19.79 -17.42 -7.78
N LEU A 363 -20.33 -18.17 -8.75
CA LEU A 363 -21.56 -17.82 -9.46
C LEU A 363 -22.79 -17.80 -8.54
N GLY A 364 -22.92 -18.77 -7.64
CA GLY A 364 -24.00 -18.83 -6.65
C GLY A 364 -23.99 -17.65 -5.68
N LEU A 365 -22.80 -17.25 -5.22
CA LEU A 365 -22.62 -16.07 -4.38
C LEU A 365 -22.92 -14.76 -5.14
N MET A 366 -22.54 -14.68 -6.42
CA MET A 366 -22.87 -13.52 -7.27
C MET A 366 -24.39 -13.39 -7.46
N VAL A 367 -25.09 -14.49 -7.75
CA VAL A 367 -26.55 -14.50 -7.89
C VAL A 367 -27.28 -14.21 -6.57
N SER A 368 -26.79 -14.73 -5.44
CA SER A 368 -27.32 -14.41 -4.11
C SER A 368 -27.08 -12.94 -3.71
N GLY A 369 -25.95 -12.37 -4.10
CA GLY A 369 -25.66 -10.94 -3.90
C GLY A 369 -26.58 -10.03 -4.71
N LEU A 370 -26.97 -10.43 -5.92
CA LEU A 370 -27.93 -9.67 -6.74
C LEU A 370 -29.37 -9.77 -6.20
N THR A 371 -29.77 -10.91 -5.63
CA THR A 371 -31.13 -11.14 -5.11
C THR A 371 -31.36 -10.53 -3.72
N THR A 372 -30.32 -10.36 -2.91
CA THR A 372 -30.42 -9.61 -1.64
C THR A 372 -30.59 -8.10 -1.88
N ARG A 373 -30.07 -7.54 -2.98
CA ARG A 373 -30.29 -6.14 -3.37
C ARG A 373 -31.69 -5.84 -3.87
N THR A 374 -32.41 -6.82 -4.42
CA THR A 374 -33.79 -6.61 -4.90
C THR A 374 -34.83 -6.70 -3.79
N ARG A 375 -34.48 -7.20 -2.59
CA ARG A 375 -35.43 -7.43 -1.49
C ARG A 375 -35.42 -6.37 -0.38
N LEU A 376 -34.53 -5.39 -0.44
CA LEU A 376 -34.46 -4.25 0.50
C LEU A 376 -34.99 -2.93 -0.10
N GLY A 377 -35.65 -3.01 -1.26
CA GLY A 377 -36.19 -1.85 -2.00
C GLY A 377 -37.70 -1.90 -2.23
N THR A 378 -38.48 -2.40 -1.27
CA THR A 378 -39.94 -2.19 -1.20
C THR A 378 -40.30 -1.43 0.05
#